data_AF-A0AAV8V3T8-F1
#
_entry.id   AF-A0AAV8V3T8-F1
#
_cell.length_a   1.000
_cell.length_b   1.000
_cell.length_c   1.000
_cell.angle_alpha   90.00
_cell.angle_beta   90.00
_cell.angle_gamma   90.00
#
_symmetry.space_group_name_H-M   'P 1'
#
loop_
_entity.id
_entity.type
_entity.pdbx_description
1 polymer ?
#
loop_
_entity_poly.entity_id
_entity_poly.type
_entity_poly.pdbx_seq_one_letter_code
_entity_poly.pdbx_strand_id
1 'polypeptide(L)'
;MCTIASGSLGGKWKDKEAAQENMYFNKEEEKVLKNLADKLSRHHTPTPEQLEAQASELDGILKKHGVDTNDSLKDDILAFKYGKHD
;
A
#
# COMPACT_ATOMS: atom_id res chain seq x y z
N MET A 1 23.72 -33.37 39.49
CA MET A 1 23.48 -32.37 38.41
C MET A 1 23.10 -33.14 37.16
N CYS A 2 21.85 -33.02 36.72
CA CYS A 2 21.28 -33.85 35.64
C CYS A 2 21.47 -33.14 34.29
N THR A 3 22.53 -33.50 33.57
CA THR A 3 22.93 -32.92 32.27
C THR A 3 22.36 -33.75 31.11
N ILE A 4 21.02 -33.88 31.01
CA ILE A 4 20.38 -34.69 29.95
C ILE A 4 19.52 -33.84 28.99
N ALA A 5 19.24 -32.57 29.33
CA ALA A 5 18.38 -31.71 28.50
C ALA A 5 19.11 -30.87 27.43
N SER A 6 20.41 -31.10 27.17
CA SER A 6 21.20 -30.34 26.19
C SER A 6 21.50 -31.07 24.87
N GLY A 7 21.10 -32.34 24.72
CA GLY A 7 21.33 -33.13 23.50
C GLY A 7 20.07 -33.29 22.64
N SER A 8 20.21 -33.15 21.31
CA SER A 8 19.32 -33.55 20.17
C SER A 8 17.80 -33.34 20.29
N LEU A 9 17.16 -33.81 21.36
CA LEU A 9 15.74 -33.65 21.67
C LEU A 9 15.34 -32.21 22.03
N GLY A 10 16.19 -31.48 22.78
CA GLY A 10 15.92 -30.08 23.12
C GLY A 10 16.00 -29.13 21.92
N GLY A 11 16.91 -29.41 20.97
CA GLY A 11 16.99 -28.69 19.70
C GLY A 11 15.77 -28.96 18.82
N LYS A 12 15.39 -30.23 18.65
CA LYS A 12 14.20 -30.63 17.89
C LYS A 12 12.89 -30.05 18.44
N TRP A 13 12.80 -29.82 19.75
CA TRP A 13 11.61 -29.21 20.35
C TRP A 13 11.53 -27.72 20.02
N LYS A 14 12.65 -26.98 20.16
CA LYS A 14 12.75 -25.58 19.72
C LYS A 14 12.49 -25.41 18.23
N ASP A 15 12.99 -26.31 17.40
CA ASP A 15 12.74 -26.27 15.95
C ASP A 15 11.24 -26.46 15.62
N LYS A 16 10.55 -27.29 16.42
CA LYS A 16 9.11 -27.53 16.26
C LYS A 16 8.29 -26.32 16.71
N GLU A 17 8.67 -25.68 17.80
CA GLU A 17 8.04 -24.44 18.27
C GLU A 17 8.24 -23.31 17.24
N ALA A 18 9.47 -23.10 16.77
CA ALA A 18 9.78 -22.08 15.77
C ALA A 18 9.04 -22.32 14.44
N ALA A 19 8.90 -23.58 14.00
CA ALA A 19 8.12 -23.90 12.82
C ALA A 19 6.62 -23.60 13.00
N GLN A 20 6.08 -23.86 14.19
CA GLN A 20 4.67 -23.61 14.50
C GLN A 20 4.38 -22.11 14.63
N GLU A 21 5.28 -21.34 15.25
CA GLU A 21 5.23 -19.89 15.29
C GLU A 21 5.31 -19.30 13.88
N ASN A 22 6.28 -19.70 13.06
CA ASN A 22 6.40 -19.22 11.68
C ASN A 22 5.15 -19.51 10.85
N MET A 23 4.53 -20.68 11.01
CA MET A 23 3.26 -20.98 10.32
C MET A 23 2.10 -20.09 10.78
N TYR A 24 2.06 -19.74 12.07
CA TYR A 24 1.05 -18.84 12.62
C TYR A 24 1.26 -17.40 12.14
N PHE A 25 2.49 -16.90 12.24
CA PHE A 25 2.86 -15.56 11.78
C PHE A 25 2.64 -15.40 10.28
N ASN A 26 3.06 -16.36 9.45
CA ASN A 26 2.84 -16.27 8.00
C ASN A 26 1.35 -16.13 7.62
N LYS A 27 0.44 -16.82 8.35
CA LYS A 27 -1.01 -16.73 8.08
C LYS A 27 -1.62 -15.40 8.48
N GLU A 28 -1.17 -14.82 9.58
CA GLU A 28 -1.64 -13.50 10.04
C GLU A 28 -0.98 -12.37 9.25
N GLU A 29 0.29 -12.51 8.88
CA GLU A 29 1.01 -11.57 8.01
C GLU A 29 0.34 -11.44 6.65
N GLU A 30 -0.11 -12.53 6.03
CA GLU A 30 -0.83 -12.45 4.75
C GLU A 30 -2.09 -11.60 4.86
N LYS A 31 -2.84 -11.72 5.97
CA LYS A 31 -4.04 -10.90 6.22
C LYS A 31 -3.67 -9.44 6.47
N VAL A 32 -2.62 -9.18 7.24
CA VAL A 32 -2.15 -7.82 7.52
C VAL A 32 -1.66 -7.15 6.24
N LEU A 33 -0.91 -7.86 5.41
CA LEU A 33 -0.44 -7.37 4.11
C LEU A 33 -1.60 -7.10 3.15
N LYS A 34 -2.59 -7.99 3.08
CA LYS A 34 -3.83 -7.75 2.30
C LYS A 34 -4.57 -6.50 2.79
N ASN A 35 -4.76 -6.37 4.10
CA ASN A 35 -5.42 -5.20 4.69
C ASN A 35 -4.62 -3.89 4.46
N LEU A 36 -3.28 -3.97 4.44
CA LEU A 36 -2.42 -2.82 4.14
C LEU A 36 -2.51 -2.44 2.66
N ALA A 37 -2.49 -3.42 1.75
CA ALA A 37 -2.67 -3.19 0.32
C ALA A 37 -4.04 -2.57 0.00
N ASP A 38 -5.12 -3.06 0.65
CA ASP A 38 -6.47 -2.51 0.52
C ASP A 38 -6.58 -1.07 1.08
N LYS A 39 -5.81 -0.73 2.11
CA LYS A 39 -5.75 0.66 2.61
C LYS A 39 -4.98 1.56 1.65
N LEU A 40 -3.84 1.11 1.14
CA LEU A 40 -3.02 1.86 0.20
C LEU A 40 -3.74 2.10 -1.14
N SER A 41 -4.48 1.12 -1.64
CA SER A 41 -5.26 1.28 -2.89
C SER A 41 -6.35 2.34 -2.76
N ARG A 42 -7.00 2.44 -1.59
CA ARG A 42 -7.99 3.49 -1.27
C ARG A 42 -7.37 4.87 -1.11
N HIS A 43 -6.10 4.96 -0.69
CA HIS A 43 -5.39 6.24 -0.62
C HIS A 43 -4.93 6.73 -2.00
N HIS A 44 -4.83 5.85 -3.00
CA HIS A 44 -4.44 6.22 -4.36
C HIS A 44 -5.61 6.49 -5.31
N THR A 45 -6.83 6.04 -4.98
CA THR A 45 -8.03 6.44 -5.74
C THR A 45 -8.57 7.76 -5.17
N PRO A 46 -8.44 8.89 -5.89
CA PRO A 46 -8.96 10.15 -5.40
C PRO A 46 -10.48 10.11 -5.29
N THR A 47 -11.03 10.74 -4.25
CA THR A 47 -12.47 10.95 -4.14
C THR A 47 -12.94 11.97 -5.19
N PRO A 48 -14.21 11.95 -5.64
CA PRO A 48 -14.72 12.91 -6.61
C PRO A 48 -14.50 14.38 -6.20
N GLU A 49 -14.68 14.68 -4.91
CA GLU A 49 -14.44 16.01 -4.33
C GLU A 49 -12.96 16.44 -4.44
N GLN A 50 -12.02 15.50 -4.33
CA GLN A 50 -10.59 15.78 -4.48
C GLN A 50 -10.21 16.05 -5.94
N LEU A 51 -10.88 15.38 -6.89
CA LEU A 51 -10.67 15.62 -8.32
C LEU A 51 -11.16 17.02 -8.72
N GLU A 52 -12.34 17.43 -8.27
CA GLU A 52 -12.89 18.76 -8.56
C GLU A 52 -12.05 19.89 -7.96
N ALA A 53 -11.62 19.75 -6.70
CA ALA A 53 -10.74 20.71 -6.06
C ALA A 53 -9.42 20.88 -6.82
N GLN A 54 -8.85 19.77 -7.31
CA GLN A 54 -7.60 19.80 -8.08
C GLN A 54 -7.77 20.31 -9.51
N ALA A 55 -8.91 20.05 -10.15
CA ALA A 55 -9.23 20.63 -11.45
C ALA A 55 -9.30 22.17 -11.35
N SER A 56 -9.90 22.69 -10.28
CA SER A 56 -9.97 24.13 -9.99
C SER A 56 -8.58 24.74 -9.71
N GLU A 57 -7.72 24.03 -8.96
CA GLU A 57 -6.34 24.45 -8.71
C GLU A 57 -5.49 24.45 -9.99
N LEU A 58 -5.63 23.43 -10.83
CA LEU A 58 -5.00 23.33 -12.15
C LEU A 58 -5.40 24.50 -13.05
N ASP A 59 -6.68 24.86 -13.06
CA ASP A 59 -7.17 26.04 -13.78
C ASP A 59 -6.50 27.33 -13.32
N GLY A 60 -6.30 27.50 -12.00
CA GLY A 60 -5.59 28.65 -11.44
C GLY A 60 -4.12 28.71 -11.89
N ILE A 61 -3.43 27.57 -11.90
CA ILE A 61 -2.02 27.47 -12.32
C ILE A 61 -1.88 27.76 -13.81
N LEU A 62 -2.69 27.11 -14.66
CA LEU A 62 -2.62 27.26 -16.11
C LEU A 62 -2.90 28.71 -16.55
N LYS A 63 -3.91 29.35 -15.95
CA LYS A 63 -4.22 30.78 -16.19
C LYS A 63 -3.09 31.70 -15.75
N LYS A 64 -2.43 31.41 -14.62
CA LYS A 64 -1.26 32.19 -14.15
C LYS A 64 -0.10 32.15 -15.14
N HIS A 65 0.05 31.06 -15.88
CA HIS A 65 1.09 30.87 -16.88
C HIS A 65 0.67 31.24 -18.30
N GLY A 66 -0.52 31.80 -18.50
CA GLY A 66 -1.02 32.24 -19.81
C GLY A 66 -1.31 31.08 -20.77
N VAL A 67 -1.57 29.89 -20.24
CA VAL A 67 -1.96 28.72 -21.03
C VAL A 67 -3.49 28.67 -21.10
N ASP A 68 -4.01 28.55 -22.32
CA ASP A 68 -5.44 28.33 -22.52
C ASP A 68 -5.85 26.98 -21.91
N THR A 69 -6.74 27.04 -20.93
CA THR A 69 -7.24 25.88 -20.20
C THR A 69 -8.20 25.10 -21.08
N ASN A 70 -7.75 23.97 -21.62
CA ASN A 70 -8.58 22.98 -22.29
C ASN A 70 -8.93 21.85 -21.30
N ASP A 71 -10.18 21.41 -21.27
CA ASP A 71 -10.63 20.36 -20.35
C ASP A 71 -9.90 19.03 -20.60
N SER A 72 -9.57 18.72 -21.87
CA SER A 72 -8.74 17.56 -22.22
C SER A 72 -7.35 17.59 -21.57
N LEU A 73 -6.73 18.78 -21.46
CA LEU A 73 -5.41 18.91 -20.84
C LEU A 73 -5.48 18.70 -19.32
N LYS A 74 -6.58 19.13 -18.68
CA LYS A 74 -6.80 18.91 -17.25
C LYS A 74 -6.99 17.43 -16.96
N ASP A 75 -7.79 16.76 -17.78
CA ASP A 75 -8.04 15.33 -17.67
C ASP A 75 -6.74 14.53 -17.86
N ASP A 76 -5.91 14.89 -18.86
CA ASP A 76 -4.61 14.26 -19.07
C ASP A 76 -3.65 14.44 -17.88
N ILE A 77 -3.60 15.64 -17.29
CA ILE A 77 -2.74 15.92 -16.12
C ILE A 77 -3.25 15.19 -14.88
N LEU A 78 -4.56 15.12 -14.67
CA LEU A 78 -5.18 14.36 -13.58
C LEU A 78 -4.95 12.85 -13.77
N ALA A 79 -5.08 12.33 -15.00
CA ALA A 79 -4.78 10.94 -15.34
C ALA A 79 -3.30 10.60 -15.07
N PHE A 80 -2.38 11.48 -15.49
CA PHE A 80 -0.94 11.34 -15.22
C PHE A 80 -0.63 11.29 -13.71
N LYS A 81 -1.24 12.19 -12.92
CA LYS A 81 -1.01 12.28 -11.47
C LYS A 81 -1.50 11.05 -10.70
N TYR A 82 -2.63 10.48 -11.13
CA TYR A 82 -3.29 9.37 -10.42
C TYR A 82 -3.05 8.00 -11.04
N GLY A 83 -2.27 7.92 -12.12
CA GLY A 83 -1.92 6.65 -12.76
C GLY A 83 -3.11 5.91 -13.37
N LYS A 84 -4.21 6.62 -13.68
CA LYS A 84 -5.27 6.05 -14.53
C LYS A 84 -4.78 6.09 -15.97
N HIS A 85 -4.00 5.08 -16.33
CA HIS A 85 -3.92 4.64 -17.70
C HIS A 85 -5.10 3.71 -17.93
N ASP A 86 -5.97 4.05 -18.87
CA ASP A 86 -6.91 3.09 -19.47
C ASP A 86 -6.15 1.85 -19.98
#